data_AF-C5B7F7-F1
#
_entry.id   AF-C5B7F7-F1
#
_cell.length_a   1.000
_cell.length_b   1.000
_cell.length_c   1.000
_cell.angle_alpha   90.00
_cell.angle_beta   90.00
_cell.angle_gamma   90.00
#
_symmetry.space_group_name_H-M   'P 1'
#
loop_
_entity.id
_entity.type
_entity.pdbx_description
1 polymer ?
#
loop_
_entity_poly.entity_id
_entity_poly.type
_entity_poly.pdbx_seq_one_letter_code
_entity_poly.pdbx_strand_id
1 'polypeptide(L)'
;MSPVLHFLLALVVVAVLALLVSHDRKSIRVRFIIQLLVVEILLAYFFLNSDIGLGFVKGFSGFFEILLKFAAEGTNFVFGNMTDKGLAFFFLNVLCPIVFISALIGILQHIRVLPIVIRAIGTVLSKINGMGKLESFNAVSSLILGQSENFIAYKDVLGKMSERRMYTMAATAMSTVSMSIVGAYMTMLDPKYVVAALVLNMFSTFIVLSLINPYSVEGETDLQLKNTHEGQSFFEMLGEYILAGFKVAIIVSAMLIGFIALIAAVNALFDTLFGIVAGAIKGLNEHQGNVVSRFGLKLVYGSTLVSILSASIAGLFL
;
A
#
# COMPACT_ATOMS: atom_id res chain seq x y z
N MET A 1 23.15 -16.60 -10.08
CA MET A 1 23.04 -15.20 -10.55
C MET A 1 23.19 -14.27 -9.35
N SER A 2 23.97 -13.19 -9.43
CA SER A 2 24.25 -12.33 -8.28
C SER A 2 22.99 -11.54 -7.84
N PRO A 3 22.81 -11.23 -6.53
CA PRO A 3 21.68 -10.42 -6.05
C PRO A 3 21.55 -9.06 -6.76
N VAL A 4 22.69 -8.46 -7.10
CA VAL A 4 22.76 -7.20 -7.86
C VAL A 4 22.14 -7.34 -9.25
N LEU A 5 22.34 -8.47 -9.93
CA LEU A 5 21.77 -8.71 -11.25
C LEU A 5 20.24 -8.81 -11.20
N HIS A 6 19.68 -9.44 -10.17
CA HIS A 6 18.22 -9.50 -9.98
C HIS A 6 17.63 -8.11 -9.70
N PHE A 7 18.30 -7.30 -8.88
CA PHE A 7 17.88 -5.93 -8.60
C PHE A 7 17.86 -5.06 -9.87
N LEU A 8 18.92 -5.13 -10.68
CA LEU A 8 18.97 -4.41 -11.95
C LEU A 8 17.89 -4.89 -12.93
N LEU A 9 17.67 -6.20 -13.02
CA LEU A 9 16.61 -6.77 -13.84
C LEU A 9 15.23 -6.24 -13.39
N ALA A 10 14.95 -6.23 -12.08
CA ALA A 10 13.69 -5.72 -11.54
C ALA A 10 13.47 -4.25 -11.89
N LEU A 11 14.49 -3.40 -11.75
CA LEU A 11 14.43 -1.99 -12.16
C LEU A 11 14.13 -1.83 -13.65
N VAL A 12 14.79 -2.63 -14.51
CA VAL A 12 14.55 -2.59 -15.96
C VAL A 12 13.11 -3.01 -16.27
N VAL A 13 12.61 -4.08 -15.65
CA VAL A 13 11.23 -4.55 -15.86
C VAL A 13 10.21 -3.49 -15.43
N VAL A 14 10.37 -2.91 -14.24
CA VAL A 14 9.48 -1.85 -13.74
C VAL A 14 9.54 -0.62 -14.66
N ALA A 15 10.73 -0.21 -15.10
CA ALA A 15 10.89 0.91 -16.02
C ALA A 15 10.23 0.64 -17.37
N VAL A 16 10.39 -0.56 -17.95
CA VAL A 16 9.75 -0.94 -19.21
C VAL A 16 8.23 -0.92 -19.07
N LEU A 17 7.69 -1.54 -18.02
CA LEU A 17 6.24 -1.54 -17.77
C LEU A 17 5.68 -0.12 -17.60
N ALA A 18 6.40 0.74 -16.85
CA ALA A 18 6.02 2.13 -16.69
C ALA A 18 6.07 2.92 -18.02
N LEU A 19 7.10 2.68 -18.84
CA LEU A 19 7.25 3.32 -20.15
C LEU A 19 6.19 2.89 -21.17
N LEU A 20 5.67 1.66 -21.08
CA LEU A 20 4.59 1.17 -21.94
C LEU A 20 3.30 1.97 -21.74
N VAL A 21 3.01 2.38 -20.51
CA VAL A 21 1.80 3.14 -20.13
C VAL A 21 2.08 4.64 -20.01
N SER A 22 3.31 5.08 -20.28
CA SER A 22 3.73 6.48 -20.13
C SER A 22 3.02 7.40 -21.11
N HIS A 23 2.48 8.51 -20.59
CA HIS A 23 1.73 9.48 -21.38
C HIS A 23 2.64 10.35 -22.27
N ASP A 24 3.84 10.70 -21.80
CA ASP A 24 4.79 11.52 -22.56
C ASP A 24 6.26 11.21 -22.21
N ARG A 25 6.85 10.26 -22.95
CA ARG A 25 8.22 9.78 -22.70
C ARG A 25 9.30 10.86 -22.85
N LYS A 26 9.03 11.96 -23.56
CA LYS A 26 10.02 13.03 -23.79
C LYS A 26 10.13 13.98 -22.60
N SER A 27 9.08 14.09 -21.79
CA SER A 27 9.02 14.97 -20.63
C SER A 27 9.60 14.34 -19.35
N ILE A 28 10.17 13.12 -19.44
CA ILE A 28 10.72 12.40 -18.28
C ILE A 28 11.96 13.12 -17.75
N ARG A 29 11.87 13.55 -16.48
CA ARG A 29 12.95 14.25 -15.78
C ARG A 29 13.87 13.26 -15.07
N VAL A 30 14.74 12.61 -15.85
CA VAL A 30 15.65 11.53 -15.39
C VAL A 30 16.49 11.93 -14.16
N ARG A 31 16.86 13.21 -14.04
CA ARG A 31 17.56 13.75 -12.87
C ARG A 31 16.87 13.39 -11.55
N PHE A 32 15.55 13.59 -11.43
CA PHE A 32 14.81 13.31 -10.20
C PHE A 32 14.67 11.80 -9.96
N ILE A 33 14.53 10.99 -11.02
CA ILE A 33 14.47 9.53 -10.90
C ILE A 33 15.76 8.98 -10.29
N ILE A 34 16.92 9.40 -10.82
CA ILE A 34 18.22 8.96 -10.29
C ILE A 34 18.42 9.46 -8.86
N GLN A 35 18.07 10.71 -8.56
CA GLN A 35 18.15 11.25 -7.20
C GLN A 35 17.29 10.45 -6.21
N LEU A 36 16.05 10.12 -6.58
CA LEU A 36 15.14 9.33 -5.76
C LEU A 36 15.66 7.90 -5.54
N LEU A 37 16.20 7.25 -6.57
CA LEU A 37 16.80 5.91 -6.43
C LEU A 37 18.01 5.92 -5.49
N VAL A 38 18.86 6.94 -5.57
CA VAL A 38 20.00 7.08 -4.64
C VAL A 38 19.49 7.28 -3.21
N VAL A 39 18.49 8.14 -3.01
CA VAL A 39 17.87 8.35 -1.69
C VAL A 39 17.25 7.06 -1.17
N GLU A 40 16.56 6.28 -2.01
CA GLU A 40 15.94 5.00 -1.64
C GLU A 40 16.99 3.98 -1.19
N ILE A 41 18.10 3.84 -1.93
CA ILE A 41 19.21 2.94 -1.54
C ILE A 41 19.83 3.37 -0.21
N LEU A 42 20.06 4.67 -0.01
CA LEU A 42 20.62 5.20 1.23
C LEU A 42 19.68 4.99 2.42
N LEU A 43 18.39 5.23 2.25
CA LEU A 43 17.38 5.00 3.28
C LEU A 43 17.18 3.51 3.58
N ALA A 44 17.19 2.66 2.55
CA ALA A 44 17.10 1.21 2.73
C ALA A 44 18.29 0.69 3.54
N TYR A 45 19.51 1.16 3.22
CA TYR A 45 20.69 0.84 4.02
C TYR A 45 20.56 1.37 5.46
N PHE A 46 20.12 2.61 5.62
CA PHE A 46 19.91 3.21 6.95
C PHE A 46 18.94 2.39 7.80
N PHE A 47 17.74 2.08 7.32
CA PHE A 47 16.73 1.37 8.11
C PHE A 47 17.01 -0.13 8.29
N LEU A 48 17.75 -0.78 7.39
CA LEU A 48 17.93 -2.23 7.41
C LEU A 48 19.31 -2.68 7.92
N ASN A 49 20.33 -1.83 7.85
CA ASN A 49 21.71 -2.21 8.19
C ASN A 49 22.41 -1.24 9.16
N SER A 50 21.97 0.02 9.30
CA SER A 50 22.62 0.96 10.21
C SER A 50 22.11 0.81 11.65
N ASP A 51 23.02 0.78 12.62
CA ASP A 51 22.69 0.76 14.06
C ASP A 51 21.78 1.93 14.47
N ILE A 52 22.03 3.14 13.92
CA ILE A 52 21.23 4.33 14.19
C ILE A 52 19.81 4.16 13.64
N GLY A 53 19.68 3.65 12.40
CA GLY A 53 18.38 3.43 11.79
C GLY A 53 17.59 2.32 12.47
N LEU A 54 18.25 1.23 12.87
CA LEU A 54 17.65 0.18 13.70
C LEU A 54 17.22 0.71 15.07
N GLY A 55 18.00 1.60 15.68
CA GLY A 55 17.62 2.31 16.90
C GLY A 55 16.37 3.17 16.73
N PHE A 56 16.26 3.90 15.62
CA PHE A 56 15.05 4.66 15.27
C PHE A 56 13.83 3.74 15.09
N VAL A 57 13.96 2.66 14.32
CA VAL A 57 12.89 1.67 14.12
C VAL A 57 12.42 1.12 15.46
N LYS A 58 13.35 0.74 16.34
CA LYS A 58 13.03 0.18 17.65
C LYS A 58 12.28 1.18 18.54
N GLY A 59 12.71 2.45 18.53
CA GLY A 59 12.00 3.51 19.25
C GLY A 59 10.59 3.73 18.70
N PHE A 60 10.45 3.75 17.38
CA PHE A 60 9.18 3.91 16.69
C PHE A 60 8.22 2.72 16.93
N SER A 61 8.71 1.48 16.84
CA SER A 61 7.91 0.28 17.11
C SER A 61 7.50 0.20 18.57
N GLY A 62 8.40 0.55 19.51
CA GLY A 62 8.08 0.60 20.93
C GLY A 62 7.02 1.65 21.26
N PHE A 63 7.07 2.81 20.61
CA PHE A 63 6.00 3.81 20.72
C PHE A 63 4.65 3.26 20.22
N PHE A 64 4.63 2.62 19.05
CA PHE A 64 3.41 1.99 18.53
C PHE A 64 2.88 0.87 19.45
N GLU A 65 3.75 0.07 20.05
CA GLU A 65 3.36 -0.96 21.01
C GLU A 65 2.63 -0.36 22.23
N ILE A 66 3.08 0.79 22.74
CA ILE A 66 2.40 1.50 23.83
C ILE A 66 1.01 1.98 23.38
N LEU A 67 0.90 2.53 22.17
CA LEU A 67 -0.40 2.94 21.62
C LEU A 67 -1.37 1.76 21.48
N LEU A 68 -0.88 0.60 21.02
CA LEU A 68 -1.68 -0.61 20.90
C LEU A 68 -2.16 -1.12 22.26
N LYS A 69 -1.37 -0.95 23.33
CA LYS A 69 -1.80 -1.28 24.71
C LYS A 69 -2.98 -0.42 25.15
N PHE A 70 -2.96 0.90 24.88
CA PHE A 70 -4.11 1.76 25.17
C PHE A 70 -5.35 1.39 24.35
N ALA A 71 -5.16 1.01 23.09
CA ALA A 71 -6.25 0.57 22.24
C ALA A 71 -6.85 -0.77 22.71
N ALA A 72 -6.02 -1.66 23.26
CA ALA A 72 -6.45 -2.94 23.80
C ALA A 72 -7.39 -2.76 25.00
N GLU A 73 -7.15 -1.79 25.88
CA GLU A 73 -8.06 -1.47 27.00
C GLU A 73 -9.49 -1.19 26.52
N GLY A 74 -9.65 -0.35 25.50
CA GLY A 74 -10.96 -0.03 24.93
C GLY A 74 -11.62 -1.23 24.26
N THR A 75 -10.84 -2.04 23.54
CA THR A 75 -11.35 -3.25 22.87
C THR A 75 -11.79 -4.30 23.90
N ASN A 76 -10.98 -4.51 24.93
CA ASN A 76 -11.23 -5.46 26.00
C ASN A 76 -12.47 -5.09 26.83
N PHE A 77 -12.69 -3.79 27.07
CA PHE A 77 -13.90 -3.30 27.70
C PHE A 77 -15.17 -3.62 26.88
N VAL A 78 -15.16 -3.34 25.57
CA VAL A 78 -16.34 -3.55 24.70
C VAL A 78 -16.63 -5.02 24.47
N PHE A 79 -15.59 -5.84 24.27
CA PHE A 79 -15.72 -7.26 23.91
C PHE A 79 -15.49 -8.21 25.10
N GLY A 80 -15.47 -7.71 26.34
CA GLY A 80 -15.42 -8.54 27.56
C GLY A 80 -14.24 -9.50 27.62
N ASN A 81 -13.04 -9.05 27.28
CA ASN A 81 -11.80 -9.85 27.26
C ASN A 81 -11.89 -11.13 26.40
N MET A 82 -12.71 -11.13 25.33
CA MET A 82 -12.76 -12.25 24.36
C MET A 82 -11.40 -12.57 23.75
N THR A 83 -10.53 -11.57 23.64
CA THR A 83 -9.15 -11.66 23.16
C THR A 83 -8.32 -12.68 23.94
N ASP A 84 -8.44 -12.70 25.27
CA ASP A 84 -7.66 -13.58 26.16
C ASP A 84 -8.03 -15.06 25.98
N LYS A 85 -9.23 -15.32 25.44
CA LYS A 85 -9.73 -16.65 25.10
C LYS A 85 -9.31 -17.11 23.69
N GLY A 86 -8.50 -16.31 22.99
CA GLY A 86 -8.05 -16.58 21.62
C GLY A 86 -9.14 -16.43 20.55
N LEU A 87 -10.30 -15.87 20.89
CA LEU A 87 -11.41 -15.67 19.95
C LEU A 87 -11.21 -14.38 19.15
N ALA A 88 -11.53 -14.44 17.85
CA ALA A 88 -11.50 -13.30 16.94
C ALA A 88 -10.19 -12.48 17.00
N PHE A 89 -9.05 -13.15 17.22
CA PHE A 89 -7.73 -12.53 17.45
C PHE A 89 -7.43 -11.42 16.45
N PHE A 90 -7.62 -11.67 15.15
CA PHE A 90 -7.34 -10.69 14.11
C PHE A 90 -8.25 -9.45 14.22
N PHE A 91 -9.55 -9.65 14.43
CA PHE A 91 -10.46 -8.51 14.55
C PHE A 91 -10.15 -7.68 15.80
N LEU A 92 -9.94 -8.33 16.96
CA LEU A 92 -9.78 -7.65 18.23
C LEU A 92 -8.37 -7.06 18.43
N ASN A 93 -7.29 -7.77 18.09
CA ASN A 93 -5.92 -7.28 18.33
C ASN A 93 -5.34 -6.48 17.18
N VAL A 94 -5.90 -6.58 15.97
CA VAL A 94 -5.31 -5.99 14.77
C VAL A 94 -6.21 -4.90 14.22
N LEU A 95 -7.51 -5.15 14.10
CA LEU A 95 -8.44 -4.21 13.47
C LEU A 95 -9.07 -3.21 14.45
N CYS A 96 -9.51 -3.62 15.63
CA CYS A 96 -10.06 -2.69 16.63
C CYS A 96 -9.10 -1.56 17.02
N PRO A 97 -7.76 -1.78 17.13
CA PRO A 97 -6.83 -0.69 17.40
C PRO A 97 -6.82 0.44 16.36
N ILE A 98 -7.26 0.19 15.12
CA ILE A 98 -7.41 1.21 14.07
C ILE A 98 -8.33 2.35 14.54
N VAL A 99 -9.36 2.04 15.36
CA VAL A 99 -10.30 3.02 15.92
C VAL A 99 -9.56 4.04 16.79
N PHE A 100 -8.71 3.56 17.71
CA PHE A 100 -7.94 4.42 18.61
C PHE A 100 -6.90 5.24 17.84
N ILE A 101 -6.19 4.62 16.90
CA ILE A 101 -5.20 5.35 16.08
C ILE A 101 -5.88 6.43 15.23
N SER A 102 -7.06 6.15 14.68
CA SER A 102 -7.84 7.15 13.93
C SER A 102 -8.26 8.31 14.82
N ALA A 103 -8.73 8.04 16.04
CA ALA A 103 -9.04 9.08 17.03
C ALA A 103 -7.82 9.94 17.36
N LEU A 104 -6.65 9.32 17.55
CA LEU A 104 -5.39 10.03 17.82
C LEU A 104 -4.98 10.92 16.65
N ILE A 105 -5.11 10.42 15.41
CA ILE A 105 -4.88 11.20 14.19
C ILE A 105 -5.80 12.43 14.17
N GLY A 106 -7.09 12.24 14.48
CA GLY A 106 -8.05 13.33 14.58
C GLY A 106 -7.63 14.38 15.62
N ILE A 107 -7.22 13.96 16.82
CA ILE A 107 -6.72 14.87 17.87
C ILE A 107 -5.52 15.67 17.35
N LEU A 108 -4.52 15.00 16.76
CA LEU A 108 -3.32 15.63 16.21
C LEU A 108 -3.63 16.61 15.06
N GLN A 109 -4.67 16.31 14.28
CA GLN A 109 -5.19 17.18 13.22
C GLN A 109 -5.85 18.44 13.82
N HIS A 110 -6.69 18.27 14.85
CA HIS A 110 -7.40 19.37 15.51
C HIS A 110 -6.45 20.35 16.23
N ILE A 111 -5.42 19.84 16.92
CA ILE A 111 -4.39 20.68 17.56
C ILE A 111 -3.33 21.23 16.58
N ARG A 112 -3.49 20.95 15.27
CA ARG A 112 -2.61 21.41 14.17
C ARG A 112 -1.16 20.91 14.22
N VAL A 113 -0.85 19.85 14.98
CA VAL A 113 0.47 19.21 14.95
C VAL A 113 0.68 18.48 13.62
N LEU A 114 -0.34 17.75 13.16
CA LEU A 114 -0.23 16.93 11.95
C LEU A 114 -0.02 17.77 10.67
N PRO A 115 -0.77 18.85 10.41
CA PRO A 115 -0.53 19.72 9.25
C PRO A 115 0.88 20.33 9.22
N ILE A 116 1.46 20.64 10.39
CA ILE A 116 2.84 21.16 10.48
C ILE A 116 3.84 20.08 10.04
N VAL A 117 3.70 18.86 10.55
CA VAL A 117 4.57 17.73 10.18
C VAL A 117 4.44 17.42 8.68
N ILE A 118 3.22 17.34 8.17
CA ILE A 118 2.98 17.05 6.74
C ILE A 118 3.60 18.16 5.87
N ARG A 119 3.43 19.44 6.24
CA ARG A 119 4.02 20.56 5.48
C ARG A 119 5.55 20.54 5.52
N ALA A 120 6.16 20.20 6.66
CA ALA A 120 7.61 20.11 6.79
C ALA A 120 8.18 19.00 5.88
N ILE A 121 7.66 17.78 6.02
CA ILE A 121 8.12 16.63 5.23
C ILE A 121 7.80 16.84 3.74
N GLY A 122 6.60 17.31 3.40
CA GLY A 122 6.21 17.59 2.02
C GLY A 122 7.09 18.65 1.34
N THR A 123 7.55 19.66 2.10
CA THR A 123 8.48 20.68 1.57
C THR A 123 9.87 20.09 1.31
N VAL A 124 10.37 19.22 2.19
CA VAL A 124 11.63 18.50 1.94
C VAL A 124 11.48 17.58 0.73
N LEU A 125 10.37 16.84 0.65
CA LEU A 125 10.11 15.88 -0.40
C LEU A 125 9.96 16.54 -1.77
N SER A 126 9.25 17.67 -1.87
CA SER A 126 9.12 18.45 -3.13
C SER A 126 10.46 18.93 -3.70
N LYS A 127 11.43 19.23 -2.83
CA LYS A 127 12.79 19.59 -3.26
C LYS A 127 13.56 18.37 -3.80
N ILE A 128 13.29 17.17 -3.28
CA ILE A 128 14.00 15.95 -3.65
C ILE A 128 13.39 15.31 -4.90
N ASN A 129 12.06 15.22 -4.99
CA ASN A 129 11.35 14.55 -6.07
C ASN A 129 11.09 15.44 -7.30
N GLY A 130 11.26 16.77 -7.18
CA GLY A 130 11.02 17.71 -8.27
C GLY A 130 9.55 17.90 -8.63
N MET A 131 8.62 17.38 -7.84
CA MET A 131 7.18 17.61 -7.96
C MET A 131 6.76 18.82 -7.12
N GLY A 132 5.54 19.29 -7.35
CA GLY A 132 4.98 20.41 -6.63
C GLY A 132 4.82 20.13 -5.13
N LYS A 133 4.62 21.21 -4.38
CA LYS A 133 4.32 21.13 -2.95
C LYS A 133 3.01 20.40 -2.68
N LEU A 134 1.99 20.59 -3.50
CA LEU A 134 0.70 19.92 -3.33
C LEU A 134 0.82 18.40 -3.47
N GLU A 135 1.54 17.91 -4.48
CA GLU A 135 1.76 16.49 -4.75
C GLU A 135 2.57 15.84 -3.63
N SER A 136 3.60 16.55 -3.16
CA SER A 136 4.45 16.07 -2.08
C SER A 136 3.72 16.11 -0.73
N PHE A 137 2.91 17.13 -0.49
CA PHE A 137 2.02 17.23 0.66
C PHE A 137 0.96 16.11 0.62
N ASN A 138 0.41 15.80 -0.55
CA ASN A 138 -0.52 14.70 -0.77
C ASN A 138 0.08 13.33 -0.48
N ALA A 139 1.32 13.08 -0.88
CA ALA A 139 2.00 11.84 -0.55
C ALA A 139 2.14 11.63 0.96
N VAL A 140 2.65 12.64 1.66
CA VAL A 140 2.86 12.56 3.11
C VAL A 140 1.53 12.49 3.85
N SER A 141 0.56 13.29 3.43
CA SER A 141 -0.77 13.32 4.04
C SER A 141 -1.51 12.00 3.81
N SER A 142 -1.43 11.40 2.61
CA SER A 142 -2.05 10.09 2.34
C SER A 142 -1.41 8.96 3.14
N LEU A 143 -0.08 8.99 3.31
CA LEU A 143 0.64 8.03 4.16
C LEU A 143 0.14 8.12 5.61
N ILE A 144 0.01 9.33 6.15
CA ILE A 144 -0.35 9.55 7.55
C ILE A 144 -1.84 9.34 7.81
N LEU A 145 -2.70 10.02 7.05
CA LEU A 145 -4.14 10.03 7.26
C LEU A 145 -4.83 8.80 6.67
N GLY A 146 -4.36 8.32 5.52
CA GLY A 146 -5.08 7.37 4.69
C GLY A 146 -5.74 8.03 3.48
N GLN A 147 -6.17 7.21 2.53
CA GLN A 147 -6.65 7.64 1.22
C GLN A 147 -7.95 8.44 1.31
N SER A 148 -8.94 7.95 2.06
CA SER A 148 -10.26 8.57 2.18
C SER A 148 -10.23 9.92 2.88
N GLU A 149 -9.45 10.04 3.95
CA GLU A 149 -9.36 11.22 4.80
C GLU A 149 -8.52 12.30 4.13
N ASN A 150 -7.46 11.89 3.43
CA ASN A 150 -6.58 12.81 2.72
C ASN A 150 -7.35 13.66 1.70
N PHE A 151 -8.24 13.08 0.89
CA PHE A 151 -8.98 13.83 -0.14
C PHE A 151 -9.96 14.88 0.40
N ILE A 152 -10.41 14.75 1.66
CA ILE A 152 -11.24 15.77 2.31
C ILE A 152 -10.49 17.09 2.38
N ALA A 153 -9.18 17.06 2.66
CA ALA A 153 -8.33 18.26 2.72
C ALA A 153 -8.23 19.00 1.38
N TYR A 154 -8.46 18.31 0.26
CA TYR A 154 -8.35 18.87 -1.09
C TYR A 154 -9.69 19.19 -1.74
N LYS A 155 -10.83 18.93 -1.07
CA LYS A 155 -12.16 19.00 -1.68
C LYS A 155 -12.44 20.29 -2.47
N ASP A 156 -11.97 21.43 -1.97
CA ASP A 156 -12.22 22.76 -2.54
C ASP A 156 -11.28 23.11 -3.72
N VAL A 157 -10.23 22.31 -3.91
CA VAL A 157 -9.21 22.49 -4.94
C VAL A 157 -9.24 21.40 -6.02
N LEU A 158 -9.91 20.26 -5.79
CA LEU A 158 -10.01 19.15 -6.74
C LEU A 158 -10.52 19.60 -8.12
N GLY A 159 -11.57 20.43 -8.17
CA GLY A 159 -12.15 20.92 -9.43
C GLY A 159 -11.28 21.90 -10.22
N LYS A 160 -10.14 22.32 -9.66
CA LYS A 160 -9.21 23.29 -10.27
C LYS A 160 -7.91 22.63 -10.76
N MET A 161 -7.72 21.34 -10.51
CA MET A 161 -6.50 20.63 -10.89
C MET A 161 -6.57 20.17 -12.34
N SER A 162 -5.42 20.16 -13.02
CA SER A 162 -5.31 19.51 -14.33
C SER A 162 -5.51 18.00 -14.21
N GLU A 163 -5.91 17.34 -15.30
CA GLU A 163 -6.08 15.87 -15.35
C GLU A 163 -4.78 15.14 -14.96
N ARG A 164 -3.63 15.65 -15.41
CA ARG A 164 -2.31 15.08 -15.08
C ARG A 164 -2.01 15.20 -13.59
N ARG A 165 -2.34 16.33 -12.96
CA ARG A 165 -2.18 16.49 -11.52
C ARG A 165 -3.15 15.61 -10.75
N MET A 166 -4.40 15.52 -11.20
CA MET A 166 -5.40 14.65 -10.58
C MET A 166 -4.96 13.18 -10.58
N TYR A 167 -4.45 12.69 -11.72
CA TYR A 167 -3.88 11.35 -11.81
C TYR A 167 -2.76 11.13 -10.79
N THR A 168 -1.83 12.08 -10.70
CA THR A 168 -0.71 12.03 -9.75
C THR A 168 -1.19 11.99 -8.30
N MET A 169 -2.17 12.83 -7.96
CA MET A 169 -2.77 12.87 -6.62
C MET A 169 -3.44 11.53 -6.26
N ALA A 170 -4.22 10.97 -7.19
CA ALA A 170 -4.92 9.69 -7.03
C ALA A 170 -3.94 8.52 -6.92
N ALA A 171 -3.02 8.38 -7.86
CA ALA A 171 -2.04 7.30 -7.87
C ALA A 171 -1.11 7.34 -6.65
N THR A 172 -0.73 8.55 -6.21
CA THR A 172 0.02 8.71 -4.96
C THR A 172 -0.77 8.21 -3.76
N ALA A 173 -2.03 8.64 -3.61
CA ALA A 173 -2.86 8.18 -2.50
C ALA A 173 -3.02 6.65 -2.53
N MET A 174 -3.37 6.10 -3.70
CA MET A 174 -3.56 4.66 -3.93
C MET A 174 -2.31 3.81 -3.60
N SER A 175 -1.12 4.37 -3.79
CA SER A 175 0.12 3.66 -3.50
C SER A 175 0.45 3.57 -2.01
N THR A 176 -0.10 4.46 -1.18
CA THR A 176 0.27 4.56 0.24
C THR A 176 -0.63 3.72 1.14
N VAL A 177 -0.06 3.32 2.28
CA VAL A 177 -0.75 2.63 3.37
C VAL A 177 -0.92 3.61 4.53
N SER A 178 -2.13 3.68 5.11
CA SER A 178 -2.42 4.55 6.25
C SER A 178 -1.62 4.15 7.49
N MET A 179 -1.12 5.14 8.23
CA MET A 179 -0.45 4.94 9.53
C MET A 179 -1.34 4.22 10.56
N SER A 180 -2.67 4.24 10.38
CA SER A 180 -3.63 3.56 11.25
C SER A 180 -3.49 2.03 11.26
N ILE A 181 -2.95 1.44 10.19
CA ILE A 181 -2.79 -0.03 10.03
C ILE A 181 -1.33 -0.45 10.27
N VAL A 182 -0.43 0.49 10.57
CA VAL A 182 1.00 0.17 10.74
C VAL A 182 1.24 -0.68 11.98
N GLY A 183 0.56 -0.36 13.08
CA GLY A 183 0.61 -1.19 14.30
C GLY A 183 0.19 -2.63 14.03
N ALA A 184 -0.85 -2.83 13.22
CA ALA A 184 -1.29 -4.14 12.77
C ALA A 184 -0.17 -4.89 12.02
N TYR A 185 0.45 -4.28 11.01
CA TYR A 185 1.55 -4.92 10.27
C TYR A 185 2.75 -5.24 11.16
N MET A 186 3.06 -4.41 12.15
CA MET A 186 4.16 -4.64 13.10
C MET A 186 3.95 -5.82 14.04
N THR A 187 2.70 -6.27 14.24
CA THR A 187 2.41 -7.50 14.99
C THR A 187 2.61 -8.76 14.16
N MET A 188 2.54 -8.64 12.83
CA MET A 188 2.62 -9.76 11.89
C MET A 188 3.99 -9.87 11.20
N LEU A 189 4.73 -8.75 11.11
CA LEU A 189 6.00 -8.63 10.39
C LEU A 189 7.02 -7.90 11.28
N ASP A 190 8.32 -8.17 11.05
CA ASP A 190 9.39 -7.46 11.74
C ASP A 190 9.26 -5.94 11.49
N PRO A 191 9.17 -5.10 12.54
CA PRO A 191 8.95 -3.66 12.42
C PRO A 191 9.93 -2.95 11.50
N LYS A 192 11.18 -3.42 11.38
CA LYS A 192 12.17 -2.81 10.49
C LYS A 192 11.76 -2.86 9.02
N TYR A 193 11.13 -3.96 8.59
CA TYR A 193 10.65 -4.09 7.23
C TYR A 193 9.39 -3.25 7.00
N VAL A 194 8.51 -3.14 8.00
CA VAL A 194 7.31 -2.31 7.91
C VAL A 194 7.67 -0.83 7.79
N VAL A 195 8.51 -0.31 8.70
CA VAL A 195 8.95 1.10 8.67
C VAL A 195 9.72 1.41 7.39
N ALA A 196 10.67 0.55 7.01
CA ALA A 196 11.42 0.74 5.77
C ALA A 196 10.49 0.73 4.56
N ALA A 197 9.58 -0.24 4.44
CA ALA A 197 8.67 -0.33 3.30
C ALA A 197 7.79 0.91 3.18
N LEU A 198 7.21 1.42 4.28
CA LEU A 198 6.36 2.62 4.26
C LEU A 198 7.12 3.85 3.75
N VAL A 199 8.33 4.08 4.26
CA VAL A 199 9.14 5.24 3.87
C VAL A 199 9.63 5.10 2.44
N LEU A 200 10.17 3.95 2.05
CA LEU A 200 10.72 3.71 0.71
C LEU A 200 9.61 3.77 -0.36
N ASN A 201 8.45 3.17 -0.09
CA ASN A 201 7.31 3.17 -1.01
C ASN A 201 6.87 4.59 -1.42
N MET A 202 6.94 5.56 -0.51
CA MET A 202 6.67 6.96 -0.85
C MET A 202 7.60 7.48 -1.95
N PHE A 203 8.89 7.13 -1.93
CA PHE A 203 9.84 7.51 -2.97
C PHE A 203 9.67 6.68 -4.24
N SER A 204 9.44 5.37 -4.12
CA SER A 204 9.18 4.47 -5.26
C SER A 204 7.96 4.93 -6.07
N THR A 205 6.91 5.41 -5.40
CA THR A 205 5.74 6.03 -6.02
C THR A 205 6.13 7.21 -6.90
N PHE A 206 6.97 8.13 -6.42
CA PHE A 206 7.41 9.27 -7.22
C PHE A 206 8.33 8.89 -8.39
N ILE A 207 9.14 7.83 -8.25
CA ILE A 207 9.93 7.27 -9.35
C ILE A 207 9.00 6.78 -10.46
N VAL A 208 8.01 5.96 -10.10
CA VAL A 208 7.06 5.39 -11.06
C VAL A 208 6.19 6.49 -11.69
N LEU A 209 5.72 7.47 -10.91
CA LEU A 209 4.93 8.59 -11.44
C LEU A 209 5.73 9.48 -12.38
N SER A 210 7.02 9.70 -12.10
CA SER A 210 7.91 10.45 -12.99
C SER A 210 8.15 9.74 -14.33
N LEU A 211 7.90 8.43 -14.41
CA LEU A 211 7.93 7.65 -15.64
C LEU A 211 6.56 7.61 -16.35
N ILE A 212 5.49 7.34 -15.61
CA ILE A 212 4.14 7.14 -16.19
C ILE A 212 3.49 8.47 -16.59
N ASN A 213 3.58 9.48 -15.72
CA ASN A 213 2.90 10.77 -15.92
C ASN A 213 3.87 11.94 -15.69
N PRO A 214 4.87 12.14 -16.58
CA PRO A 214 5.78 13.26 -16.48
C PRO A 214 5.10 14.57 -16.90
N TYR A 215 5.12 15.57 -16.02
CA TYR A 215 4.72 16.96 -16.32
C TYR A 215 5.53 17.96 -15.50
N SER A 216 5.58 19.22 -15.95
CA SER A 216 6.18 20.33 -15.22
C SER A 216 5.13 21.03 -14.35
N VAL A 217 5.50 21.32 -13.11
CA VAL A 217 4.61 21.97 -12.13
C VAL A 217 4.77 23.50 -12.12
N GLU A 218 5.69 24.03 -12.94
CA GLU A 218 6.08 25.45 -12.98
C GLU A 218 4.96 26.40 -13.44
N GLY A 219 3.84 25.87 -13.98
CA GLY A 219 2.70 26.67 -14.42
C GLY A 219 1.44 26.56 -13.55
N GLU A 220 1.41 25.68 -12.54
CA GLU A 220 0.25 25.54 -11.67
C GLU A 220 0.44 26.36 -10.38
N THR A 221 -0.49 27.27 -10.11
CA THR A 221 -0.52 28.00 -8.84
C THR A 221 -0.52 27.02 -7.67
N ASP A 222 0.25 27.33 -6.64
CA ASP A 222 0.25 26.57 -5.39
C ASP A 222 -1.13 26.79 -4.75
N LEU A 223 -2.04 25.84 -5.03
CA LEU A 223 -3.43 25.89 -4.57
C LEU A 223 -3.38 25.88 -3.04
N GLN A 224 -3.67 27.03 -2.43
CA GLN A 224 -3.66 27.13 -0.99
C GLN A 224 -4.80 26.27 -0.43
N LEU A 225 -4.41 25.21 0.27
CA LEU A 225 -5.33 24.40 1.04
C LEU A 225 -5.86 25.25 2.18
N LYS A 226 -7.16 25.55 2.13
CA LYS A 226 -7.86 26.15 3.26
C LYS A 226 -7.99 25.09 4.35
N ASN A 227 -7.90 25.48 5.62
CA ASN A 227 -8.04 24.55 6.73
C ASN A 227 -9.46 23.98 6.72
N THR A 228 -9.63 22.73 6.29
CA THR A 228 -10.95 22.10 6.10
C THR A 228 -11.72 21.86 7.40
N HIS A 229 -11.06 21.98 8.56
CA HIS A 229 -11.65 21.80 9.89
C HIS A 229 -11.83 23.11 10.68
N GLU A 230 -11.78 24.28 10.02
CA GLU A 230 -12.13 25.54 10.68
C GLU A 230 -13.63 25.54 11.06
N GLY A 231 -13.93 25.25 12.32
CA GLY A 231 -15.27 25.37 12.91
C GLY A 231 -15.82 24.13 13.61
N GLN A 232 -15.19 22.95 13.46
CA GLN A 232 -15.63 21.75 14.17
C GLN A 232 -15.20 21.77 15.64
N SER A 233 -16.09 21.31 16.52
CA SER A 233 -15.76 21.15 17.94
C SER A 233 -14.82 19.94 18.16
N PHE A 234 -14.06 19.94 19.25
CA PHE A 234 -13.15 18.83 19.59
C PHE A 234 -13.88 17.47 19.62
N PHE A 235 -15.06 17.41 20.23
CA PHE A 235 -15.84 16.17 20.37
C PHE A 235 -16.48 15.72 19.06
N GLU A 236 -16.89 16.66 18.22
CA GLU A 236 -17.40 16.37 16.87
C GLU A 236 -16.32 15.71 16.01
N MET A 237 -15.14 16.34 15.93
CA MET A 237 -13.97 15.76 15.24
C MET A 237 -13.63 14.38 15.82
N LEU A 238 -13.58 14.25 17.16
CA LEU A 238 -13.24 12.99 17.80
C LEU A 238 -14.23 11.88 17.43
N GLY A 239 -15.53 12.17 17.45
CA GLY A 239 -16.58 11.24 17.05
C GLY A 239 -16.47 10.82 15.57
N GLU A 240 -16.22 11.77 14.67
CA GLU A 240 -16.05 11.49 13.24
C GLU A 240 -14.87 10.53 12.99
N TYR A 241 -13.70 10.79 13.60
CA TYR A 241 -12.51 9.96 13.41
C TYR A 241 -12.63 8.58 14.09
N ILE A 242 -13.32 8.47 15.24
CA ILE A 242 -13.63 7.17 15.85
C ILE A 242 -14.51 6.33 14.91
N LEU A 243 -15.58 6.92 14.35
CA LEU A 243 -16.47 6.22 13.44
C LEU A 243 -15.78 5.87 12.11
N ALA A 244 -14.94 6.77 11.59
CA ALA A 244 -14.13 6.51 10.39
C ALA A 244 -13.20 5.31 10.63
N GLY A 245 -12.46 5.30 11.74
CA GLY A 245 -11.59 4.19 12.10
C GLY A 245 -12.34 2.86 12.25
N PHE A 246 -13.52 2.88 12.87
CA PHE A 246 -14.35 1.68 13.00
C PHE A 246 -14.86 1.19 11.64
N LYS A 247 -15.28 2.11 10.75
CA LYS A 247 -15.67 1.78 9.38
C LYS A 247 -14.52 1.12 8.62
N VAL A 248 -13.29 1.63 8.75
CA VAL A 248 -12.09 1.01 8.14
C VAL A 248 -11.89 -0.42 8.67
N ALA A 249 -11.97 -0.63 9.99
CA ALA A 249 -11.84 -1.97 10.58
C ALA A 249 -12.86 -2.97 10.03
N ILE A 250 -14.13 -2.56 9.89
CA ILE A 250 -15.20 -3.41 9.33
C ILE A 250 -14.97 -3.68 7.83
N ILE A 251 -14.56 -2.68 7.05
CA ILE A 251 -14.27 -2.85 5.62
C ILE A 251 -13.14 -3.87 5.44
N VAL A 252 -12.03 -3.74 6.17
CA VAL A 252 -10.90 -4.66 6.09
C VAL A 252 -11.33 -6.08 6.47
N SER A 253 -12.15 -6.24 7.52
CA SER A 253 -12.70 -7.53 7.93
C SER A 253 -13.50 -8.19 6.79
N ALA A 254 -14.42 -7.44 6.19
CA ALA A 254 -15.27 -7.93 5.11
C ALA A 254 -14.44 -8.32 3.87
N MET A 255 -13.45 -7.49 3.49
CA MET A 255 -12.55 -7.77 2.38
C MET A 255 -11.76 -9.05 2.59
N LEU A 256 -11.18 -9.27 3.78
CA LEU A 256 -10.40 -10.47 4.08
C LEU A 256 -11.27 -11.73 4.07
N ILE A 257 -12.46 -11.68 4.68
CA ILE A 257 -13.40 -12.81 4.65
C ILE A 257 -13.73 -13.18 3.20
N GLY A 258 -14.11 -12.19 2.38
CA GLY A 258 -14.46 -12.40 0.97
C GLY A 258 -13.31 -12.98 0.14
N PHE A 259 -12.13 -12.36 0.21
CA PHE A 259 -10.97 -12.80 -0.58
C PHE A 259 -10.45 -14.17 -0.15
N ILE A 260 -10.35 -14.45 1.16
CA ILE A 260 -9.88 -15.76 1.64
C ILE A 260 -10.86 -16.86 1.22
N ALA A 261 -12.17 -16.61 1.34
CA ALA A 261 -13.19 -17.56 0.89
C ALA A 261 -13.12 -17.80 -0.64
N LEU A 262 -12.93 -16.74 -1.42
CA LEU A 262 -12.79 -16.84 -2.87
C LEU A 262 -11.53 -17.63 -3.25
N ILE A 263 -10.39 -17.35 -2.60
CA ILE A 263 -9.14 -18.10 -2.81
C ILE A 263 -9.36 -19.59 -2.47
N ALA A 264 -10.02 -19.89 -1.36
CA ALA A 264 -10.32 -21.27 -0.98
C ALA A 264 -11.22 -21.98 -2.01
N ALA A 265 -12.26 -21.30 -2.52
CA ALA A 265 -13.15 -21.82 -3.55
C ALA A 265 -12.42 -22.09 -4.88
N VAL A 266 -11.57 -21.14 -5.29
CA VAL A 266 -10.72 -21.29 -6.48
C VAL A 266 -9.74 -22.45 -6.31
N ASN A 267 -9.09 -22.55 -5.15
CA ASN A 267 -8.19 -23.67 -4.84
C ASN A 267 -8.92 -25.02 -4.90
N ALA A 268 -10.11 -25.13 -4.32
CA ALA A 268 -10.91 -26.35 -4.37
C ALA A 268 -11.33 -26.72 -5.81
N LEU A 269 -11.63 -25.73 -6.64
CA LEU A 269 -11.92 -25.94 -8.07
C LEU A 269 -10.68 -26.44 -8.82
N PHE A 270 -9.50 -25.89 -8.55
CA PHE A 270 -8.26 -26.41 -9.13
C PHE A 270 -7.94 -27.82 -8.62
N ASP A 271 -8.04 -28.08 -7.32
CA ASP A 271 -7.77 -29.40 -6.73
C ASP A 271 -8.70 -30.48 -7.28
N THR A 272 -9.97 -30.16 -7.54
CA THR A 272 -10.91 -31.09 -8.17
C THR A 272 -10.59 -31.34 -9.64
N LEU A 273 -10.30 -30.29 -10.43
CA LEU A 273 -9.90 -30.43 -11.82
C LEU A 273 -8.60 -31.23 -11.98
N PHE A 274 -7.59 -30.95 -11.15
CA PHE A 274 -6.34 -31.70 -11.14
C PHE A 274 -6.50 -33.09 -10.55
N GLY A 275 -7.34 -33.26 -9.53
CA GLY A 275 -7.65 -34.54 -8.90
C GLY A 275 -8.35 -35.51 -9.84
N ILE A 276 -9.22 -35.02 -10.74
CA ILE A 276 -9.86 -35.85 -11.77
C ILE A 276 -8.83 -36.32 -12.81
N VAL A 277 -7.95 -35.44 -13.28
CA VAL A 277 -6.93 -35.79 -14.29
C VAL A 277 -5.85 -36.71 -13.69
N ALA A 278 -5.32 -36.36 -12.51
CA ALA A 278 -4.35 -37.20 -11.80
C ALA A 278 -4.98 -38.52 -11.34
N GLY A 279 -6.25 -38.51 -10.91
CA GLY A 279 -7.01 -39.69 -10.53
C GLY A 279 -7.27 -40.64 -11.70
N ALA A 280 -7.60 -40.11 -12.89
CA ALA A 280 -7.74 -40.92 -14.11
C ALA A 280 -6.42 -41.61 -14.49
N ILE A 281 -5.30 -40.90 -14.38
CA ILE A 281 -3.96 -41.47 -14.66
C ILE A 281 -3.55 -42.46 -13.56
N LYS A 282 -3.86 -42.17 -12.30
CA LYS A 282 -3.59 -43.05 -11.16
C LYS A 282 -4.39 -44.36 -11.26
N GLY A 283 -5.63 -44.30 -11.77
CA GLY A 283 -6.46 -45.47 -12.05
C GLY A 283 -5.89 -46.41 -13.13
N LEU A 284 -5.03 -45.88 -14.01
CA LEU A 284 -4.32 -46.66 -15.03
C LEU A 284 -2.92 -47.13 -14.57
N ASN A 285 -2.20 -46.29 -13.80
CA ASN A 285 -0.92 -46.64 -13.20
C ASN A 285 -0.60 -45.72 -12.00
N GLU A 286 -0.61 -46.29 -10.80
CA GLU A 286 -0.49 -45.55 -9.54
C GLU A 286 0.82 -44.75 -9.41
N HIS A 287 1.94 -45.30 -9.90
CA HIS A 287 3.23 -44.62 -9.84
C HIS A 287 3.27 -43.40 -10.78
N GLN A 288 2.66 -43.49 -11.97
CA GLN A 288 2.65 -42.39 -12.92
C GLN A 288 1.65 -41.29 -12.56
N GLY A 289 0.52 -41.63 -11.94
CA GLY A 289 -0.43 -40.64 -11.41
C GLY A 289 0.20 -39.71 -10.38
N ASN A 290 1.04 -40.24 -9.47
CA ASN A 290 1.78 -39.44 -8.49
C ASN A 290 2.89 -38.57 -9.11
N VAL A 291 3.43 -38.96 -10.27
CA VAL A 291 4.41 -38.14 -10.99
C VAL A 291 3.71 -36.98 -11.70
N VAL A 292 2.55 -37.23 -12.33
CA VAL A 292 1.80 -36.19 -13.06
C VAL A 292 1.17 -35.16 -12.13
N SER A 293 0.69 -35.56 -10.94
CA SER A 293 0.14 -34.62 -9.96
C SER A 293 1.16 -33.56 -9.51
N ARG A 294 2.46 -33.88 -9.48
CA ARG A 294 3.53 -32.91 -9.20
C ARG A 294 3.69 -31.82 -10.27
N PHE A 295 3.19 -32.05 -11.49
CA PHE A 295 3.30 -31.11 -12.61
C PHE A 295 2.01 -30.31 -12.87
N GLY A 296 0.98 -30.43 -12.02
CA GLY A 296 -0.35 -29.83 -12.24
C GLY A 296 -0.31 -28.37 -12.70
N LEU A 297 0.35 -27.49 -11.94
CA LEU A 297 0.40 -26.05 -12.29
C LEU A 297 1.05 -25.79 -13.66
N LYS A 298 2.09 -26.56 -14.02
CA LYS A 298 2.75 -26.46 -15.33
C LYS A 298 1.86 -26.96 -16.47
N LEU A 299 1.02 -27.97 -16.21
CA LEU A 299 0.09 -28.50 -17.20
C LEU A 299 -1.01 -27.48 -17.53
N VAL A 300 -1.60 -26.82 -16.53
CA VAL A 300 -2.62 -25.76 -16.77
C VAL A 300 -2.02 -24.56 -17.49
N TYR A 301 -0.82 -24.15 -17.09
CA TYR A 301 -0.14 -23.06 -17.78
C TYR A 301 0.13 -23.42 -19.25
N GLY A 302 0.65 -24.62 -19.52
CA GLY A 302 0.89 -25.11 -20.87
C GLY A 302 -0.39 -25.23 -21.70
N SER A 303 -1.48 -25.78 -21.15
CA SER A 303 -2.75 -25.93 -21.87
C SER A 303 -3.36 -24.59 -22.23
N THR A 304 -3.27 -23.60 -21.35
CA THR A 304 -3.78 -22.24 -21.60
C THR A 304 -3.03 -21.56 -22.74
N LEU A 305 -1.69 -21.69 -22.78
CA LEU A 305 -0.87 -21.17 -23.87
C LEU A 305 -1.19 -21.82 -25.22
N VAL A 306 -1.41 -23.13 -25.26
CA VAL A 306 -1.78 -23.86 -26.48
C VAL A 306 -3.13 -23.39 -27.03
N SER A 307 -4.12 -23.16 -26.15
CA SER A 307 -5.43 -22.62 -26.53
C SER A 307 -5.33 -21.21 -27.13
N ILE A 308 -4.52 -20.34 -26.53
CA ILE A 308 -4.29 -18.97 -27.05
C ILE A 308 -3.61 -19.02 -28.42
N LEU A 309 -2.56 -19.82 -28.59
CA LEU A 309 -1.86 -19.97 -29.86
C LEU A 309 -2.79 -20.49 -30.97
N SER A 310 -3.62 -21.49 -30.65
CA SER A 310 -4.59 -22.07 -31.59
C SER A 310 -5.65 -21.04 -32.01
N ALA A 311 -6.16 -20.25 -31.06
CA ALA A 311 -7.11 -19.16 -31.34
C ALA A 311 -6.50 -18.05 -32.20
N SER A 312 -5.24 -17.68 -31.94
CA SER A 312 -4.53 -16.68 -32.76
C SER A 312 -4.27 -17.16 -34.19
N ILE A 313 -3.95 -18.45 -34.38
CA ILE A 313 -3.77 -19.02 -35.72
C ILE A 313 -5.11 -19.11 -36.46
N ALA A 314 -6.18 -19.57 -35.80
CA ALA A 314 -7.51 -19.62 -36.42
C ALA A 314 -8.03 -18.24 -36.83
N GLY A 315 -7.79 -17.21 -36.00
CA GLY A 315 -8.14 -15.82 -36.32
C GLY A 315 -7.30 -15.19 -37.44
N LEU A 316 -6.25 -15.87 -37.93
CA LEU A 316 -5.44 -15.42 -39.06
C LEU A 316 -6.00 -15.90 -40.41
N PHE A 317 -6.90 -16.89 -40.39
CA PHE A 317 -7.55 -17.49 -41.57
C PHE A 317 -9.05 -17.20 -41.65
N LEU A 318 -9.59 -16.47 -40.67
CA LEU A 318 -10.90 -15.82 -40.69
C LEU A 318 -10.71 -14.36 -41.11
#